data_AF-A0A3S1AD71-F1
#
_entry.id   AF-A0A3S1AD71-F1
#
_cell.length_a   1.000
_cell.length_b   1.000
_cell.length_c   1.000
_cell.angle_alpha   90.00
_cell.angle_beta   90.00
_cell.angle_gamma   90.00
#
_symmetry.space_group_name_H-M   'P 1'
#
loop_
_entity.id
_entity.type
_entity.pdbx_description
1 polymer ?
#
loop_
_entity_poly.entity_id
_entity_poly.type
_entity_poly.pdbx_seq_one_letter_code
_entity_poly.pdbx_strand_id
1 'polypeptide(L)'
;MTLADQFEQYEGYVTIGIANEMLKKESVTIPVPTMRNWVNDLHHLKVHTIPRNQRGERIFSLKDIEILRFIYEAKQRFGNNITMQAIGTMIVEKFPQHLHYDPNFDSEEDGVGGLPVLAEDRLREFLRKELQEIQTIKEEMNEVIDSYKQRLSLMPSPEEEARMKEEERIRLITEMRQNDLNRMFTEDRVRQRLRAKATELWNQNPKKIGVFKKKEDTAAKLEFIKKYEDENFQDEIKKEYTIPEQTD
;
A
#
# COMPACT_ATOMS: atom_id res chain seq x y z
N MET A 1 -26.73 -30.89 -50.25
CA MET A 1 -27.34 -30.59 -48.95
C MET A 1 -26.29 -30.91 -47.90
N THR A 2 -25.56 -29.89 -47.48
CA THR A 2 -24.41 -30.04 -46.58
C THR A 2 -24.91 -30.20 -45.14
N LEU A 3 -24.13 -30.84 -44.25
CA LEU A 3 -24.42 -30.95 -42.81
C LEU A 3 -24.72 -29.60 -42.12
N ALA A 4 -24.45 -28.47 -42.78
CA ALA A 4 -24.82 -27.13 -42.35
C ALA A 4 -26.33 -26.82 -42.46
N ASP A 5 -27.11 -27.59 -43.23
CA ASP A 5 -28.51 -27.28 -43.53
C ASP A 5 -29.53 -27.90 -42.55
N GLN A 6 -29.08 -28.58 -41.50
CA GLN A 6 -29.96 -29.29 -40.54
C GLN A 6 -30.00 -28.71 -39.13
N PHE A 7 -29.38 -27.56 -38.88
CA PHE A 7 -29.43 -26.91 -37.57
C PHE A 7 -30.43 -25.77 -37.58
N GLU A 8 -31.67 -26.09 -37.19
CA GLU A 8 -32.70 -25.11 -36.87
C GLU A 8 -32.12 -24.03 -35.94
N GLN A 9 -32.20 -22.79 -36.42
CA GLN A 9 -31.82 -21.58 -35.72
C GLN A 9 -32.70 -21.39 -34.48
N TYR A 10 -32.21 -21.80 -33.32
CA TYR A 10 -32.56 -21.12 -32.08
C TYR A 10 -31.71 -19.84 -32.03
N GLU A 11 -32.37 -18.68 -31.99
CA GLU A 11 -31.81 -17.32 -31.97
C GLU A 11 -30.40 -17.21 -31.34
N GLY A 12 -29.33 -17.34 -32.13
CA GLY A 12 -27.96 -17.08 -31.67
C GLY A 12 -27.39 -18.04 -30.63
N TYR A 13 -28.03 -19.19 -30.39
CA TYR A 13 -27.62 -20.19 -29.41
C TYR A 13 -27.14 -21.49 -30.08
N VAL A 14 -25.96 -21.99 -29.68
CA VAL A 14 -25.29 -23.14 -30.32
C VAL A 14 -24.75 -24.15 -29.31
N THR A 15 -24.61 -25.42 -29.69
CA THR A 15 -23.97 -26.42 -28.82
C THR A 15 -22.45 -26.25 -28.78
N ILE A 16 -21.78 -26.87 -27.81
CA ILE A 16 -20.31 -26.80 -27.68
C ILE A 16 -19.56 -27.24 -28.95
N GLY A 17 -20.10 -28.23 -29.68
CA GLY A 17 -19.52 -28.71 -30.94
C GLY A 17 -19.57 -27.64 -32.02
N ILE A 18 -20.73 -26.99 -32.18
CA ILE A 18 -20.91 -25.91 -33.14
C ILE A 18 -20.06 -24.68 -32.73
N ALA A 19 -20.03 -24.34 -31.44
CA ALA A 19 -19.16 -23.28 -30.93
C ALA A 19 -17.67 -23.53 -31.26
N ASN A 20 -17.22 -24.79 -31.16
CA ASN A 20 -15.86 -25.19 -31.54
C ASN A 20 -15.60 -24.98 -33.04
N GLU A 21 -16.54 -25.36 -33.90
CA GLU A 21 -16.43 -25.14 -35.34
C GLU A 21 -16.41 -23.66 -35.71
N MET A 22 -17.22 -22.83 -35.04
CA MET A 22 -17.23 -21.39 -35.23
C MET A 22 -15.87 -20.77 -34.89
N LEU A 23 -15.28 -21.14 -33.75
CA LEU A 23 -13.95 -20.69 -33.36
C LEU A 23 -12.88 -21.16 -34.36
N LYS A 24 -12.96 -22.40 -34.85
CA LYS A 24 -12.03 -22.91 -35.88
C LYS A 24 -12.09 -22.13 -37.18
N LYS A 25 -13.29 -21.71 -37.63
CA LYS A 25 -13.45 -20.85 -38.82
C LYS A 25 -12.74 -19.50 -38.65
N GLU A 26 -12.66 -19.00 -37.43
CA GLU A 26 -11.92 -17.78 -37.06
C GLU A 26 -10.43 -18.05 -36.76
N SER A 27 -9.89 -19.21 -37.12
CA SER A 27 -8.51 -19.63 -36.83
C SER A 27 -8.18 -19.78 -35.33
N VAL A 28 -9.19 -19.93 -34.47
CA VAL A 28 -9.04 -20.19 -33.02
C VAL A 28 -9.29 -21.67 -32.75
N THR A 29 -8.23 -22.41 -32.40
CA THR A 29 -8.33 -23.85 -32.15
C THR A 29 -8.22 -24.15 -30.65
N ILE A 30 -9.35 -24.55 -30.07
CA ILE A 30 -9.44 -24.93 -28.65
C ILE A 30 -9.99 -26.36 -28.59
N PRO A 31 -9.36 -27.30 -27.86
CA PRO A 31 -9.97 -28.62 -27.65
C PRO A 31 -11.30 -28.51 -26.89
N VAL A 32 -12.31 -29.28 -27.30
CA VAL A 32 -13.64 -29.29 -26.63
C VAL A 32 -13.55 -29.58 -25.12
N PRO A 33 -12.71 -30.51 -24.63
CA PRO A 33 -12.52 -30.71 -23.20
C PRO A 33 -11.99 -29.46 -22.49
N THR A 34 -11.09 -28.71 -23.14
CA THR A 34 -10.54 -27.47 -22.60
C THR A 34 -11.61 -26.39 -22.50
N MET A 35 -12.46 -26.23 -23.53
CA MET A 35 -13.61 -25.32 -23.46
C MET A 35 -14.54 -25.69 -22.30
N ARG A 36 -14.82 -26.99 -22.12
CA ARG A 36 -15.65 -27.48 -21.01
C ARG A 36 -15.05 -27.10 -19.66
N ASN A 37 -13.75 -27.33 -19.47
CA ASN A 37 -13.06 -27.00 -18.23
C ASN A 37 -13.10 -25.50 -17.95
N TRP A 38 -12.87 -24.65 -18.94
CA TRP A 38 -12.94 -23.20 -18.74
C TRP A 38 -14.32 -22.71 -18.33
N VAL A 39 -15.38 -23.30 -18.90
CA VAL A 39 -16.75 -22.98 -18.50
C VAL A 39 -17.02 -23.42 -17.06
N ASN A 40 -16.53 -24.59 -16.66
CA ASN A 40 -16.62 -25.04 -15.27
C ASN A 40 -15.86 -24.10 -14.33
N ASP A 41 -14.64 -23.71 -14.70
CA ASP A 41 -13.83 -22.77 -13.92
C ASP A 41 -14.56 -21.43 -13.74
N LEU A 42 -15.16 -20.88 -14.81
CA LEU A 42 -15.94 -19.63 -14.72
C LEU A 42 -17.17 -19.76 -13.81
N HIS A 43 -17.82 -20.92 -13.82
CA HIS A 43 -18.96 -21.20 -12.94
C HIS A 43 -18.51 -21.33 -11.48
N HIS A 44 -17.45 -22.11 -11.19
CA HIS A 44 -16.91 -22.27 -9.84
C HIS A 44 -16.37 -20.95 -9.27
N LEU A 45 -15.81 -20.09 -10.13
CA LEU A 45 -15.37 -18.74 -9.76
C LEU A 45 -16.51 -17.73 -9.63
N LYS A 46 -17.76 -18.17 -9.80
CA LYS A 46 -18.99 -17.35 -9.75
C LYS A 46 -18.99 -16.19 -10.75
N VAL A 47 -18.33 -16.35 -11.89
CA VAL A 47 -18.20 -15.32 -12.93
C VAL A 47 -19.32 -15.45 -13.95
N HIS A 48 -19.52 -16.66 -14.50
CA HIS A 48 -20.49 -16.87 -15.56
C HIS A 48 -20.97 -18.33 -15.61
N THR A 49 -22.25 -18.53 -15.92
CA THR A 49 -22.90 -19.84 -16.02
C THR A 49 -23.54 -19.98 -17.39
N ILE A 50 -23.16 -21.04 -18.10
CA ILE A 50 -23.70 -21.35 -19.43
C ILE A 50 -24.91 -22.27 -19.30
N PRO A 51 -26.08 -21.89 -19.85
CA PRO A 51 -27.31 -22.67 -19.71
C PRO A 51 -27.20 -24.01 -20.43
N ARG A 52 -28.06 -24.96 -20.03
CA ARG A 52 -28.22 -26.25 -20.70
C ARG A 52 -29.61 -26.39 -21.30
N ASN A 53 -29.73 -27.12 -22.40
CA ASN A 53 -31.03 -27.49 -22.96
C ASN A 53 -31.67 -28.65 -22.16
N GLN A 54 -32.88 -29.05 -22.57
CA GLN A 54 -33.60 -30.18 -21.98
C GLN A 54 -32.86 -31.53 -22.06
N ARG A 55 -31.84 -31.64 -22.93
CA ARG A 55 -31.00 -32.83 -23.09
C ARG A 55 -29.72 -32.77 -22.22
N GLY A 56 -29.58 -31.72 -21.40
CA GLY A 56 -28.40 -31.49 -20.57
C GLY A 56 -27.18 -30.98 -21.34
N GLU A 57 -27.31 -30.62 -22.63
CA GLU A 57 -26.20 -30.10 -23.43
C GLU A 57 -26.03 -28.60 -23.15
N ARG A 58 -24.79 -28.14 -22.97
CA ARG A 58 -24.49 -26.69 -22.80
C ARG A 58 -24.79 -25.94 -24.10
N ILE A 59 -25.52 -24.85 -23.96
CA ILE A 59 -25.97 -23.98 -25.04
C ILE A 59 -25.28 -22.62 -24.90
N PHE A 60 -24.46 -22.28 -25.89
CA PHE A 60 -23.61 -21.10 -25.95
C PHE A 60 -24.29 -20.04 -26.79
N SER A 61 -24.46 -18.85 -26.26
CA SER A 61 -24.73 -17.66 -27.05
C SER A 61 -23.50 -17.23 -27.86
N LEU A 62 -23.69 -16.40 -28.87
CA LEU A 62 -22.57 -15.79 -29.62
C LEU A 62 -21.57 -15.06 -28.70
N LYS A 63 -22.07 -14.42 -27.64
CA LYS A 63 -21.23 -13.73 -26.67
C LYS A 63 -20.44 -14.68 -25.76
N ASP A 64 -20.97 -15.87 -25.47
CA ASP A 64 -20.21 -16.90 -24.75
C ASP A 64 -19.04 -17.40 -25.61
N ILE A 65 -19.22 -17.46 -26.93
CA ILE A 65 -18.14 -17.75 -27.87
C ILE A 65 -17.08 -16.64 -27.85
N GLU A 66 -17.49 -15.36 -27.78
CA GLU A 66 -16.56 -14.24 -27.62
C GLU A 66 -15.76 -14.34 -26.31
N ILE A 67 -16.39 -14.78 -25.21
CA ILE A 67 -15.72 -15.02 -23.93
C ILE A 67 -14.69 -16.15 -24.07
N LEU A 68 -15.04 -17.28 -24.71
CA LEU A 68 -14.09 -18.37 -24.94
C LEU A 68 -12.89 -17.95 -25.80
N ARG A 69 -13.14 -17.14 -26.84
CA ARG A 69 -12.07 -16.54 -27.65
C ARG A 69 -11.18 -15.63 -26.81
N PHE A 70 -11.77 -14.80 -25.94
CA PHE A 70 -11.02 -13.92 -25.06
C PHE A 70 -10.13 -14.69 -24.07
N ILE A 71 -10.62 -15.79 -23.50
CA ILE A 71 -9.81 -16.66 -22.64
C ILE A 71 -8.64 -17.23 -23.42
N TYR A 72 -8.87 -17.71 -24.65
CA TYR A 72 -7.81 -18.21 -25.52
C TYR A 72 -6.75 -17.14 -25.81
N GLU A 73 -7.15 -15.94 -26.21
CA GLU A 73 -6.23 -14.82 -26.46
C GLU A 73 -5.41 -14.44 -25.22
N ALA A 74 -6.04 -14.41 -24.04
CA ALA A 74 -5.36 -14.14 -22.79
C ALA A 74 -4.32 -15.22 -22.47
N LYS A 75 -4.67 -16.50 -22.65
CA LYS A 75 -3.76 -17.64 -22.48
C LYS A 75 -2.62 -17.64 -23.50
N GLN A 76 -2.85 -17.22 -24.74
CA GLN A 76 -1.78 -17.08 -25.74
C GLN A 76 -0.82 -15.94 -25.39
N ARG A 77 -1.35 -14.81 -24.92
CA ARG A 77 -0.55 -13.61 -24.61
C ARG A 77 0.31 -13.78 -23.36
N PHE A 78 -0.24 -14.39 -22.31
CA PHE A 78 0.41 -14.48 -21.00
C PHE A 78 0.91 -15.90 -20.65
N GLY A 79 0.62 -16.89 -21.49
CA GLY A 79 1.03 -18.28 -21.28
C GLY A 79 0.42 -18.91 -20.03
N ASN A 80 1.17 -19.83 -19.40
CA ASN A 80 0.75 -20.51 -18.18
C ASN A 80 0.76 -19.62 -16.92
N ASN A 81 1.31 -18.40 -17.01
CA ASN A 81 1.45 -17.50 -15.87
C ASN A 81 0.14 -16.82 -15.47
N ILE A 82 -0.87 -16.81 -16.35
CA ILE A 82 -2.17 -16.23 -16.05
C ILE A 82 -3.14 -17.29 -15.53
N THR A 83 -3.67 -17.08 -14.33
CA THR A 83 -4.64 -17.97 -13.70
C THR A 83 -6.05 -17.74 -14.27
N MET A 84 -6.94 -18.73 -14.17
CA MET A 84 -8.35 -18.54 -14.54
C MET A 84 -9.06 -17.51 -13.65
N GLN A 85 -8.62 -17.35 -12.40
CA GLN A 85 -9.08 -16.27 -11.51
C GLN A 85 -8.80 -14.89 -12.10
N ALA A 86 -7.55 -14.64 -12.53
CA ALA A 86 -7.18 -13.37 -13.16
C ALA A 86 -7.94 -13.12 -14.46
N ILE A 87 -8.10 -14.15 -15.30
CA ILE A 87 -8.92 -14.06 -16.52
C ILE A 87 -10.39 -13.77 -16.18
N GLY A 88 -10.92 -14.38 -15.13
CA GLY A 88 -12.27 -14.13 -14.63
C GLY A 88 -12.49 -12.65 -14.29
N THR A 89 -11.56 -12.02 -13.58
CA THR A 89 -11.61 -10.57 -13.31
C THR A 89 -11.61 -9.75 -14.60
N MET A 90 -10.75 -10.08 -15.57
CA MET A 90 -10.70 -9.39 -16.86
C MET A 90 -12.00 -9.56 -17.67
N ILE A 91 -12.66 -10.72 -17.55
CA ILE A 91 -13.96 -10.99 -18.19
C ILE A 91 -15.04 -10.10 -17.56
N VAL A 92 -15.07 -9.95 -16.24
CA VAL A 92 -16.01 -9.06 -15.54
C VAL A 92 -15.90 -7.62 -16.03
N GLU A 93 -14.67 -7.13 -16.22
CA GLU A 93 -14.44 -5.79 -16.75
C GLU A 93 -14.85 -5.64 -18.22
N LYS A 94 -14.58 -6.65 -19.06
CA LYS A 94 -14.78 -6.57 -20.50
C LYS A 94 -16.21 -6.89 -20.96
N PHE A 95 -16.93 -7.75 -20.24
CA PHE A 95 -18.26 -8.25 -20.62
C PHE A 95 -19.35 -8.01 -19.56
N PRO A 96 -19.41 -6.86 -18.86
CA PRO A 96 -20.23 -6.70 -17.66
C PRO A 96 -21.73 -6.94 -17.87
N GLN A 97 -22.25 -6.73 -19.07
CA GLN A 97 -23.68 -6.86 -19.41
C GLN A 97 -24.09 -8.26 -19.84
N HIS A 98 -23.13 -9.16 -20.07
CA HIS A 98 -23.37 -10.51 -20.62
C HIS A 98 -23.10 -11.62 -19.59
N LEU A 99 -22.61 -11.25 -18.40
CA LEU A 99 -22.33 -12.20 -17.34
C LEU A 99 -23.58 -12.47 -16.53
N HIS A 100 -23.73 -13.73 -16.14
CA HIS A 100 -24.87 -14.26 -15.42
C HIS A 100 -24.36 -15.44 -14.62
N TYR A 101 -24.67 -15.47 -13.33
CA TYR A 101 -24.32 -16.57 -12.45
C TYR A 101 -25.59 -17.11 -11.80
N ASP A 102 -25.79 -18.42 -11.92
CA ASP A 102 -26.89 -19.11 -11.26
C ASP A 102 -26.33 -20.04 -10.17
N PRO A 103 -26.57 -19.75 -8.88
CA PRO A 103 -26.07 -20.55 -7.77
C PRO A 103 -26.75 -21.92 -7.63
N ASN A 104 -27.92 -22.11 -8.26
CA ASN A 104 -28.65 -23.39 -8.25
C ASN A 104 -28.31 -24.26 -9.47
N PHE A 105 -27.40 -23.78 -10.31
CA PHE A 105 -26.93 -24.52 -11.47
C PHE A 105 -25.90 -25.55 -11.01
N ASP A 106 -26.38 -26.67 -10.47
CA ASP A 106 -25.53 -27.75 -10.01
C ASP A 106 -24.66 -28.26 -11.16
N SER A 107 -23.34 -28.20 -10.96
CA SER A 107 -22.38 -28.93 -11.75
C SER A 107 -22.62 -30.42 -11.56
N GLU A 108 -23.52 -31.01 -12.36
CA GLU A 108 -23.76 -32.45 -12.44
C GLU A 108 -22.52 -33.19 -12.99
N GLU A 109 -21.45 -33.22 -12.21
CA GLU A 109 -20.42 -34.27 -12.28
C GLU A 109 -20.47 -35.22 -11.06
N ASP A 110 -21.26 -34.93 -10.03
CA ASP A 110 -21.52 -35.86 -8.93
C ASP A 110 -22.90 -36.51 -9.08
N GLY A 111 -22.96 -37.61 -9.83
CA GLY A 111 -24.18 -38.39 -9.99
C GLY A 111 -24.55 -39.16 -8.73
N VAL A 112 -25.63 -38.75 -8.03
CA VAL A 112 -26.52 -39.65 -7.29
C VAL A 112 -27.92 -39.01 -7.25
N GLY A 113 -28.90 -39.67 -7.88
CA GLY A 113 -30.30 -39.27 -7.78
C GLY A 113 -30.83 -39.39 -6.34
N GLY A 114 -31.58 -38.38 -5.89
CA GLY A 114 -32.21 -38.40 -4.58
C GLY A 114 -33.15 -37.22 -4.30
N LEU A 115 -34.43 -37.41 -4.66
CA LEU A 115 -35.67 -36.94 -4.00
C LEU A 115 -35.83 -35.43 -3.61
N PRO A 116 -36.90 -34.74 -4.08
CA PRO A 116 -37.15 -33.33 -3.81
C PRO A 116 -37.69 -33.00 -2.40
N VAL A 117 -37.76 -33.97 -1.48
CA VAL A 117 -38.29 -33.77 -0.10
C VAL A 117 -37.17 -33.47 0.91
N LEU A 118 -35.91 -33.80 0.62
CA LEU A 118 -34.76 -33.46 1.48
C LEU A 118 -34.18 -32.06 1.20
N ALA A 119 -34.62 -31.41 0.12
CA ALA A 119 -34.11 -30.10 -0.30
C ALA A 119 -34.67 -28.96 0.57
N GLU A 120 -35.94 -29.02 0.99
CA GLU A 120 -36.55 -27.93 1.74
C GLU A 120 -36.03 -27.81 3.18
N ASP A 121 -35.87 -28.94 3.89
CA ASP A 121 -35.33 -28.93 5.25
C ASP A 121 -33.84 -28.55 5.27
N ARG A 122 -33.06 -29.03 4.29
CA ARG A 122 -31.66 -28.62 4.12
C ARG A 122 -31.54 -27.14 3.74
N LEU A 123 -32.42 -26.64 2.88
CA LEU A 123 -32.48 -25.22 2.51
C LEU A 123 -32.87 -24.36 3.71
N ARG A 124 -33.83 -24.79 4.54
CA ARG A 124 -34.19 -24.09 5.78
C ARG A 124 -33.06 -24.09 6.79
N GLU A 125 -32.33 -25.19 6.92
CA GLU A 125 -31.16 -25.28 7.80
C GLU A 125 -30.02 -24.39 7.30
N PHE A 126 -29.76 -24.41 5.99
CA PHE A 126 -28.80 -23.51 5.33
C PHE A 126 -29.19 -22.04 5.54
N LEU A 127 -30.43 -21.66 5.24
CA LEU A 127 -30.92 -20.29 5.44
C LEU A 127 -30.87 -19.84 6.91
N ARG A 128 -31.15 -20.74 7.87
CA ARG A 128 -30.99 -20.43 9.30
C ARG A 128 -29.53 -20.19 9.67
N LYS A 129 -28.62 -21.01 9.15
CA LYS A 129 -27.19 -20.87 9.39
C LYS A 129 -26.67 -19.56 8.79
N GLU A 130 -27.02 -19.26 7.54
CA GLU A 130 -26.66 -18.00 6.87
C GLU A 130 -27.26 -16.79 7.60
N LEU A 131 -28.51 -16.86 8.09
CA LEU A 131 -29.10 -15.78 8.88
C LEU A 131 -28.40 -15.59 10.23
N GLN A 132 -27.95 -16.67 10.87
CA GLN A 132 -27.14 -16.59 12.08
C GLN A 132 -25.78 -15.95 11.79
N GLU A 133 -25.12 -16.36 10.70
CA GLU A 133 -23.84 -15.77 10.26
C GLU A 133 -23.99 -14.28 9.92
N ILE A 134 -25.10 -13.88 9.29
CA ILE A 134 -25.41 -12.46 9.04
C ILE A 134 -25.63 -11.69 10.35
N GLN A 135 -26.28 -12.30 11.34
CA GLN A 135 -26.47 -11.67 12.65
C GLN A 135 -25.14 -11.48 13.38
N THR A 136 -24.28 -12.50 13.40
CA THR A 136 -22.95 -12.40 14.02
C THR A 136 -22.10 -11.34 13.31
N ILE A 137 -22.10 -11.32 11.97
CA ILE A 137 -21.39 -10.28 11.20
C ILE A 137 -21.90 -8.88 11.54
N LYS A 138 -23.23 -8.72 11.70
CA LYS A 138 -23.82 -7.43 12.07
C LYS A 138 -23.40 -6.98 13.47
N GLU A 139 -23.32 -7.90 14.43
CA GLU A 139 -22.83 -7.62 15.78
C GLU A 139 -21.36 -7.21 15.77
N GLU A 140 -20.51 -7.99 15.09
CA GLU A 140 -19.09 -7.67 14.90
C GLU A 140 -18.90 -6.31 14.21
N MET A 141 -19.69 -6.01 13.18
CA MET A 141 -19.66 -4.70 12.52
C MET A 141 -20.04 -3.56 13.46
N ASN A 142 -21.05 -3.76 14.33
CA ASN A 142 -21.44 -2.74 15.30
C ASN A 142 -20.34 -2.51 16.35
N GLU A 143 -19.71 -3.58 16.83
CA GLU A 143 -18.56 -3.47 17.75
C GLU A 143 -17.39 -2.72 17.11
N VAL A 144 -17.09 -3.02 15.84
CA VAL A 144 -16.07 -2.31 15.06
C VAL A 144 -16.44 -0.84 14.94
N ILE A 145 -17.67 -0.52 14.54
CA ILE A 145 -18.17 0.86 14.41
C ILE A 145 -18.02 1.62 15.74
N ASP A 146 -18.40 1.00 16.86
CA ASP A 146 -18.33 1.64 18.17
C ASP A 146 -16.88 1.81 18.65
N SER A 147 -16.00 0.86 18.33
CA SER A 147 -14.56 1.01 18.56
C SER A 147 -13.96 2.18 17.75
N TYR A 148 -14.41 2.37 16.51
CA TYR A 148 -13.99 3.50 15.68
C TYR A 148 -14.51 4.83 16.23
N LYS A 149 -15.77 4.90 16.68
CA LYS A 149 -16.32 6.09 17.32
C LYS A 149 -15.57 6.46 18.59
N GLN A 150 -15.24 5.48 19.43
CA GLN A 150 -14.43 5.70 20.63
C GLN A 150 -13.05 6.25 20.27
N ARG A 151 -12.36 5.64 19.29
CA ARG A 151 -11.05 6.14 18.83
C ARG A 151 -11.14 7.56 18.27
N LEU A 152 -12.16 7.85 17.46
CA LEU A 152 -12.38 9.18 16.89
C LEU A 152 -12.65 10.22 17.98
N SER A 153 -13.34 9.84 19.05
CA SER A 153 -13.62 10.73 20.19
C SER A 153 -12.38 11.07 21.04
N LEU A 154 -11.36 10.20 21.00
CA LEU A 154 -10.08 10.41 21.68
C LEU A 154 -9.07 11.19 20.82
N MET A 155 -9.35 11.32 19.52
CA MET A 155 -8.52 12.11 18.64
C MET A 155 -8.81 13.60 18.87
N PRO A 156 -7.76 14.44 18.93
CA PRO A 156 -7.96 15.88 18.98
C PRO A 156 -8.74 16.32 17.74
N SER A 157 -9.61 17.31 17.93
CA SER A 157 -10.29 17.94 16.80
C SER A 157 -9.25 18.54 15.82
N PRO A 158 -9.57 18.69 14.53
CA PRO A 158 -8.65 19.32 13.57
C PRO A 158 -8.16 20.71 14.02
N GLU A 159 -8.99 21.47 14.74
CA GLU A 159 -8.62 22.76 15.32
C GLU A 159 -7.60 22.61 16.48
N GLU A 160 -7.80 21.63 17.36
CA GLU A 160 -6.85 21.31 18.43
C GLU A 160 -5.53 20.78 17.88
N GLU A 161 -5.55 19.94 16.85
CA GLU A 161 -4.35 19.44 16.20
C GLU A 161 -3.55 20.58 15.54
N ALA A 162 -4.24 21.52 14.88
CA ALA A 162 -3.62 22.71 14.32
C ALA A 162 -2.99 23.59 15.41
N ARG A 163 -3.67 23.77 16.54
CA ARG A 163 -3.12 24.49 17.70
C ARG A 163 -1.89 23.82 18.27
N MET A 164 -1.93 22.51 18.51
CA MET A 164 -0.77 21.77 19.04
C MET A 164 0.44 21.86 18.12
N LYS A 165 0.24 21.76 16.80
CA LYS A 165 1.34 21.91 15.82
C LYS A 165 1.96 23.31 15.85
N GLU A 166 1.15 24.35 15.98
CA GLU A 166 1.67 25.71 16.07
C GLU A 166 2.37 25.96 17.41
N GLU A 167 1.82 25.44 18.52
CA GLU A 167 2.46 25.48 19.84
C GLU A 167 3.82 24.75 19.84
N GLU A 168 3.89 23.57 19.22
CA GLU A 168 5.14 22.81 19.05
C GLU A 168 6.16 23.56 18.20
N ARG A 169 5.71 24.17 17.09
CA ARG A 169 6.56 25.00 16.23
C ARG A 169 7.12 26.20 16.98
N ILE A 170 6.29 26.90 17.75
CA ILE A 170 6.73 28.03 18.58
C ILE A 170 7.74 27.57 19.63
N ARG A 171 7.49 26.42 20.26
CA ARG A 171 8.40 25.82 21.24
C ARG A 171 9.76 25.52 20.61
N LEU A 172 9.78 24.86 19.45
CA LEU A 172 11.01 24.53 18.74
C LEU A 172 11.81 25.79 18.38
N ILE A 173 11.15 26.82 17.84
CA ILE A 173 11.80 28.10 17.51
C ILE A 173 12.40 28.75 18.77
N THR A 174 11.67 28.70 19.89
CA THR A 174 12.12 29.28 21.16
C THR A 174 13.33 28.53 21.70
N GLU A 175 13.31 27.20 21.65
CA GLU A 175 14.41 26.35 22.09
C GLU A 175 15.66 26.54 21.23
N MET A 176 15.52 26.62 19.89
CA MET A 176 16.63 26.93 19.00
C MET A 176 17.28 28.27 19.33
N ARG A 177 16.48 29.33 19.54
CA ARG A 177 16.99 30.64 19.94
C ARG A 177 17.73 30.59 21.27
N GLN A 178 17.19 29.85 22.25
CA GLN A 178 17.85 29.71 23.54
C GLN A 178 19.19 28.97 23.42
N ASN A 179 19.25 27.93 22.61
CA ASN A 179 20.48 27.19 22.33
C ASN A 179 21.52 28.06 21.61
N ASP A 180 21.10 28.88 20.65
CA ASP A 180 21.99 29.82 19.96
C ASP A 180 22.55 30.88 20.91
N LEU A 181 21.71 31.44 21.79
CA LEU A 181 22.15 32.39 22.82
C LEU A 181 23.13 31.73 23.81
N ASN A 182 22.81 30.53 24.29
CA ASN A 182 23.67 29.78 25.21
C ASN A 182 25.03 29.46 24.57
N ARG A 183 25.04 29.10 23.29
CA ARG A 183 26.26 28.88 22.51
C ARG A 183 27.07 30.17 22.41
N MET A 184 26.43 31.28 22.02
CA MET A 184 27.10 32.58 21.91
C MET A 184 27.76 33.00 23.24
N PHE A 185 27.04 32.90 24.35
CA PHE A 185 27.57 33.24 25.68
C PHE A 185 28.72 32.31 26.11
N THR A 186 28.63 31.02 25.77
CA THR A 186 29.70 30.06 26.06
C THR A 186 30.96 30.38 25.26
N GLU A 187 30.83 30.63 23.96
CA GLU A 187 31.93 31.02 23.08
C GLU A 187 32.60 32.32 23.57
N ASP A 188 31.82 33.34 23.91
CA ASP A 188 32.33 34.61 24.43
C ASP A 188 33.09 34.44 25.75
N ARG A 189 32.56 33.63 26.67
CA ARG A 189 33.22 33.31 27.95
C ARG A 189 34.54 32.57 27.75
N VAL A 190 34.62 31.66 26.77
CA VAL A 190 35.87 30.97 26.41
C VAL A 190 36.89 31.96 25.84
N ARG A 191 36.47 32.80 24.89
CA ARG A 191 37.36 33.82 24.30
C ARG A 191 37.91 34.79 25.34
N GLN A 192 37.06 35.29 26.25
CA GLN A 192 37.50 36.18 27.32
C GLN A 192 38.55 35.52 28.23
N ARG A 193 38.37 34.24 28.59
CA ARG A 193 39.35 33.49 29.39
C ARG A 193 40.67 33.28 28.65
N LEU A 194 40.62 32.90 27.37
CA LEU A 194 41.83 32.73 26.55
C LEU A 194 42.57 34.06 26.37
N ARG A 195 41.84 35.15 26.16
CA ARG A 195 42.40 36.51 26.08
C ARG A 195 43.13 36.92 27.35
N ALA A 196 42.53 36.65 28.51
CA ALA A 196 43.13 36.92 29.81
C ALA A 196 44.43 36.11 29.99
N LYS A 197 44.39 34.79 29.72
CA LYS A 197 45.59 33.91 29.75
C LYS A 197 46.69 34.39 28.80
N ALA A 198 46.34 34.75 27.56
CA ALA A 198 47.30 35.26 26.58
C ALA A 198 47.93 36.58 27.03
N THR A 199 47.13 37.47 27.62
CA THR A 199 47.61 38.76 28.15
C THR A 199 48.59 38.53 29.32
N GLU A 200 48.27 37.60 30.23
CA GLU A 200 49.16 37.22 31.33
C GLU A 200 50.49 36.64 30.81
N LEU A 201 50.44 35.70 29.86
CA LEU A 201 51.64 35.10 29.24
C LEU A 201 52.51 36.14 28.54
N TRP A 202 51.90 37.07 27.82
CA TRP A 202 52.64 38.15 27.17
C TRP A 202 53.32 39.08 28.19
N ASN A 203 52.62 39.42 29.28
CA ASN A 203 53.15 40.29 30.32
C ASN A 203 54.35 39.66 31.07
N GLN A 204 54.50 38.33 31.07
CA GLN A 204 55.66 37.65 31.63
C GLN A 204 56.95 37.89 30.82
N ASN A 205 56.85 38.01 29.48
CA ASN A 205 58.00 38.30 28.63
C ASN A 205 57.62 39.18 27.41
N PRO A 206 57.35 40.48 27.62
CA PRO A 206 56.87 41.35 26.57
C PRO A 206 58.00 41.71 25.60
N LYS A 207 57.73 41.63 24.30
CA LYS A 207 58.64 42.17 23.29
C LYS A 207 58.66 43.69 23.36
N LYS A 208 59.86 44.27 23.46
CA LYS A 208 60.07 45.72 23.54
C LYS A 208 60.76 46.23 22.28
N ILE A 209 60.32 47.37 21.77
CA ILE A 209 60.89 48.08 20.61
C ILE A 209 61.50 49.41 21.07
N GLY A 210 62.59 49.81 20.42
CA GLY A 210 63.21 51.14 20.57
C GLY A 210 64.60 51.09 21.21
N VAL A 211 65.57 51.74 20.57
CA VAL A 211 67.00 51.72 20.98
C VAL A 211 67.27 52.59 22.21
N PHE A 212 66.47 53.64 22.44
CA PHE A 212 66.70 54.61 23.53
C PHE A 212 65.57 54.68 24.58
N LYS A 213 64.34 54.28 24.24
CA LYS A 213 63.24 54.06 25.19
C LYS A 213 62.48 52.82 24.75
N LYS A 214 62.76 51.69 25.40
CA LYS A 214 62.12 50.40 25.14
C LYS A 214 60.63 50.49 25.50
N LYS A 215 59.76 50.66 24.51
CA LYS A 215 58.29 50.60 24.65
C LYS A 215 57.80 49.21 24.23
N GLU A 216 56.70 48.76 24.81
CA GLU A 216 56.06 47.50 24.42
C GLU A 216 55.56 47.59 22.97
N ASP A 217 55.72 46.49 22.23
CA ASP A 217 55.12 46.34 20.91
C ASP A 217 53.64 45.96 21.03
N THR A 218 52.75 46.93 20.92
CA THR A 218 51.30 46.72 20.99
C THR A 218 50.76 45.93 19.80
N ALA A 219 51.38 46.03 18.62
CA ALA A 219 50.96 45.28 17.44
C ALA A 219 51.29 43.79 17.62
N ALA A 220 52.52 43.47 18.03
CA ALA A 220 52.91 42.09 18.33
C ALA A 220 52.13 41.49 19.51
N LYS A 221 51.73 42.29 20.50
CA LYS A 221 50.84 41.84 21.58
C LYS A 221 49.49 41.41 21.05
N LEU A 222 48.85 42.22 20.21
CA LEU A 222 47.53 41.89 19.63
C LEU A 222 47.61 40.66 18.73
N GLU A 223 48.66 40.54 17.92
CA GLU A 223 48.89 39.38 17.06
C GLU A 223 49.12 38.11 17.90
N PHE A 224 49.93 38.19 18.97
CA PHE A 224 50.14 37.08 19.88
C PHE A 224 48.84 36.63 20.57
N ILE A 225 48.06 37.58 21.10
CA ILE A 225 46.79 37.28 21.77
C ILE A 225 45.82 36.60 20.81
N LYS A 226 45.66 37.14 19.60
CA LYS A 226 44.77 36.55 18.59
C LYS A 226 45.21 35.15 18.19
N LYS A 227 46.52 34.96 17.93
CA LYS A 227 47.07 33.65 17.58
C LYS A 227 46.88 32.63 18.70
N TYR A 228 47.10 33.04 19.95
CA TYR A 228 46.89 32.19 21.12
C TYR A 228 45.41 31.82 21.28
N GLU A 229 44.49 32.78 21.10
CA GLU A 229 43.05 32.51 21.10
C GLU A 229 42.69 31.48 20.02
N ASP A 230 43.09 31.70 18.76
CA ASP A 230 42.75 30.82 17.63
C ASP A 230 43.30 29.38 17.82
N GLU A 231 44.54 29.25 18.32
CA GLU A 231 45.18 27.95 18.54
C GLU A 231 44.54 27.15 19.69
N ASN A 232 44.04 27.84 20.73
CA ASN A 232 43.53 27.19 21.94
C ASN A 232 41.99 27.16 21.99
N PHE A 233 41.28 27.88 21.12
CA PHE A 233 39.82 28.02 21.16
C PHE A 233 39.11 26.68 21.01
N GLN A 234 39.53 25.85 20.05
CA GLN A 234 38.88 24.57 19.76
C GLN A 234 38.98 23.57 20.92
N ASP A 235 40.13 23.49 21.58
CA ASP A 235 40.31 22.59 22.71
C ASP A 235 39.52 23.06 23.93
N GLU A 236 39.48 24.37 24.16
CA GLU A 236 38.84 24.94 25.33
C GLU A 236 37.31 24.99 25.20
N ILE A 237 36.78 25.23 24.00
CA ILE A 237 35.33 25.12 23.73
C ILE A 237 34.88 23.66 23.83
N LYS A 238 35.69 22.71 23.36
CA LYS A 238 35.37 21.28 23.45
C LYS A 238 35.27 20.82 24.90
N LYS A 239 36.12 21.32 25.80
CA LYS A 239 36.00 21.02 27.24
C LYS A 239 34.68 21.49 27.83
N GLU A 240 34.19 22.67 27.45
CA GLU A 240 32.90 23.18 27.94
C GLU A 240 31.71 22.33 27.50
N TYR A 241 31.77 21.74 26.29
CA TYR A 241 30.74 20.84 25.77
C TYR A 241 30.94 19.36 26.12
N THR A 242 32.09 18.97 26.70
CA THR A 242 32.42 17.58 27.07
C THR A 242 32.25 17.32 28.58
N ILE A 243 31.90 18.33 29.38
CA ILE A 243 31.51 18.10 30.78
C ILE A 243 30.19 17.32 30.76
N PRO A 244 30.14 16.10 31.34
CA PRO A 244 28.96 15.27 31.33
C PRO A 244 27.83 15.99 32.08
N GLU A 245 26.62 15.86 31.55
CA GLU A 245 25.35 16.14 32.23
C GLU A 245 25.49 15.73 33.70
N GLN A 246 25.52 16.72 34.59
CA GLN A 246 25.36 16.44 36.00
C GLN A 246 23.93 15.92 36.17
N THR A 247 23.89 14.63 36.51
CA THR A 247 22.80 13.93 37.17
C THR A 247 22.15 14.80 38.24
N ASP A 248 20.88 15.14 38.04
CA ASP A 248 19.89 15.34 39.09
C ASP A 248 18.85 14.21 38.99
#